data_AF-A0A3S0ELU4-F1
#
_entry.id   AF-A0A3S0ELU4-F1
#
_cell.length_a   1.000
_cell.length_b   1.000
_cell.length_c   1.000
_cell.angle_alpha   90.00
_cell.angle_beta   90.00
_cell.angle_gamma   90.00
#
_symmetry.space_group_name_H-M   'P 1'
#
loop_
_entity.id
_entity.type
_entity.pdbx_description
1 polymer ?
#
loop_
_entity_poly.entity_id
_entity_poly.type
_entity_poly.pdbx_seq_one_letter_code
_entity_poly.pdbx_strand_id
1 'polypeptide(L)'
;MKRIVLGLLAATAMVLPAFAADVQPAILYDLGGKFDKSFNESAYHGAEKFKAETGIAYVEFEVSNASQREQALRRFAEDGRNPIVMAGFAWEDAL
;
A
#
# COMPACT_ATOMS: atom_id res chain seq x y z
N MET A 1 10.02 45.18 -20.06
CA MET A 1 8.66 44.63 -19.88
C MET A 1 8.48 43.24 -20.48
N LYS A 2 8.72 43.01 -21.79
CA LYS A 2 8.57 41.67 -22.43
C LYS A 2 9.35 40.52 -21.76
N ARG A 3 10.58 40.78 -21.31
CA ARG A 3 11.41 39.79 -20.59
C ARG A 3 10.86 39.40 -19.21
N ILE A 4 10.26 40.35 -18.51
CA ILE A 4 9.64 40.13 -17.20
C ILE A 4 8.34 39.32 -17.39
N VAL A 5 7.56 39.65 -18.41
CA VAL A 5 6.34 38.91 -18.78
C VAL A 5 6.66 37.47 -19.18
N LEU A 6 7.70 37.24 -20.00
CA LEU A 6 8.13 35.87 -20.35
C LEU A 6 8.66 35.10 -19.13
N GLY A 7 9.40 35.76 -18.24
CA GLY A 7 9.90 35.13 -17.01
C GLY A 7 8.78 34.70 -16.06
N LEU A 8 7.76 35.54 -15.88
CA LEU A 8 6.58 35.23 -15.09
C LEU A 8 5.77 34.07 -15.69
N LEU A 9 5.60 34.03 -17.02
CA LEU A 9 4.91 32.92 -17.69
C LEU A 9 5.64 31.58 -17.49
N ALA A 10 6.97 31.59 -17.59
CA ALA A 10 7.79 30.40 -17.36
C ALA A 10 7.71 29.92 -15.91
N ALA A 11 7.69 30.83 -14.94
CA ALA A 11 7.57 30.48 -13.52
C ALA A 11 6.20 29.85 -13.20
N THR A 12 5.11 30.38 -13.77
CA THR A 12 3.77 29.80 -13.61
C THR A 12 3.61 28.44 -14.29
N ALA A 13 4.33 28.20 -15.40
CA ALA A 13 4.30 26.91 -16.10
C ALA A 13 5.01 25.79 -15.33
N MET A 14 5.88 26.11 -14.36
CA MET A 14 6.57 25.14 -13.52
C MET A 14 5.75 24.74 -12.27
N VAL A 15 4.63 25.40 -11.99
CA VAL A 15 3.73 25.04 -10.89
C VAL A 15 2.71 24.02 -11.40
N LEU A 16 3.18 22.82 -11.73
CA LEU A 16 2.29 21.69 -11.90
C LEU A 16 1.88 21.17 -10.51
N PRO A 17 0.59 20.92 -10.24
CA PRO A 17 0.21 20.23 -9.02
C PRO A 17 0.91 18.86 -9.03
N ALA A 18 1.62 18.54 -7.95
CA ALA A 18 2.09 17.19 -7.73
C ALA A 18 0.85 16.31 -7.54
N PHE A 19 0.58 15.43 -8.50
CA PHE A 19 -0.41 14.38 -8.31
C PHE A 19 0.15 13.40 -7.29
N ALA A 20 -0.45 13.33 -6.10
CA ALA A 20 -0.20 12.24 -5.19
C ALA A 20 -0.67 10.95 -5.87
N ALA A 21 0.17 9.91 -5.86
CA ALA A 21 -0.25 8.60 -6.33
C ALA A 21 -1.43 8.10 -5.48
N ASP A 22 -2.39 7.42 -6.10
CA ASP A 22 -3.49 6.80 -5.37
C ASP A 22 -2.91 5.76 -4.39
N VAL A 23 -3.21 5.95 -3.11
CA VAL A 23 -2.81 5.01 -2.05
C VAL A 23 -3.70 3.77 -2.19
N GLN A 24 -3.09 2.63 -2.50
CA GLN A 24 -3.78 1.36 -2.70
C GLN A 24 -3.18 0.27 -1.81
N PRO A 25 -3.46 0.29 -0.50
CA PRO A 25 -2.80 -0.58 0.45
C PRO A 25 -3.23 -2.03 0.31
N ALA A 26 -2.34 -2.92 0.70
CA ALA A 26 -2.63 -4.33 0.85
C ALA A 26 -2.17 -4.86 2.21
N ILE A 27 -2.87 -5.86 2.74
CA ILE A 27 -2.46 -6.63 3.91
C ILE A 27 -2.42 -8.13 3.59
N LEU A 28 -1.28 -8.76 3.88
CA LEU A 28 -1.05 -10.18 3.66
C LEU A 28 -0.86 -10.86 5.02
N TYR A 29 -1.78 -11.75 5.40
CA TYR A 29 -1.74 -12.50 6.65
C TYR A 29 -0.92 -13.79 6.49
N ASP A 30 -0.10 -14.12 7.47
CA ASP A 30 0.64 -15.39 7.50
C ASP A 30 -0.23 -16.55 8.03
N LEU A 31 0.34 -17.75 8.08
CA LEU A 31 -0.31 -18.97 8.55
C LEU A 31 -0.93 -18.77 9.95
N GLY A 32 -2.17 -19.24 10.12
CA GLY A 32 -2.97 -19.05 11.35
C GLY A 32 -4.34 -18.44 11.07
N GLY A 33 -4.49 -17.80 9.91
CA GLY A 33 -5.74 -17.19 9.44
C GLY A 33 -5.95 -15.80 10.03
N LYS A 34 -6.82 -15.01 9.39
CA LYS A 34 -7.08 -13.62 9.76
C LYS A 34 -7.65 -13.43 11.17
N PHE A 35 -8.51 -14.36 11.62
CA PHE A 35 -9.19 -14.29 12.92
C PHE A 35 -8.56 -15.25 13.94
N ASP A 36 -7.23 -15.17 14.07
CA ASP A 36 -6.42 -16.00 14.97
C ASP A 36 -6.47 -15.58 16.45
N LYS A 37 -7.27 -14.55 16.80
CA LYS A 37 -7.34 -13.93 18.13
C LYS A 37 -6.00 -13.41 18.65
N SER A 38 -5.04 -13.18 17.75
CA SER A 38 -3.69 -12.78 18.08
C SER A 38 -3.14 -11.84 17.01
N PHE A 39 -2.00 -12.20 16.42
CA PHE A 39 -1.20 -11.29 15.62
C PHE A 39 -1.90 -10.90 14.31
N ASN A 40 -2.45 -11.87 13.56
CA ASN A 40 -3.14 -11.56 12.30
C ASN A 40 -4.41 -10.73 12.55
N GLU A 41 -5.18 -11.07 13.58
CA GLU A 41 -6.40 -10.33 13.93
C GLU A 41 -6.08 -8.89 14.37
N SER A 42 -4.95 -8.70 15.09
CA SER A 42 -4.48 -7.36 15.43
C SER A 42 -4.12 -6.52 14.20
N ALA A 43 -3.53 -7.14 13.17
CA ALA A 43 -3.20 -6.48 11.92
C ALA A 43 -4.46 -6.12 11.13
N TYR A 44 -5.46 -7.02 11.10
CA TYR A 44 -6.79 -6.75 10.53
C TYR A 44 -7.47 -5.55 11.20
N HIS A 45 -7.51 -5.50 12.54
CA HIS A 45 -8.08 -4.37 13.26
C HIS A 45 -7.37 -3.05 12.96
N GLY A 46 -6.05 -3.08 12.76
CA GLY A 46 -5.28 -1.93 12.28
C GLY A 46 -5.71 -1.47 10.88
N ALA A 47 -5.89 -2.40 9.95
CA ALA A 47 -6.33 -2.11 8.58
C ALA A 47 -7.77 -1.56 8.54
N GLU A 48 -8.69 -2.12 9.32
CA GLU A 48 -10.06 -1.60 9.45
C GLU A 48 -10.09 -0.20 10.06
N LYS A 49 -9.27 0.06 11.08
CA LYS A 49 -9.13 1.40 11.65
C LYS A 49 -8.61 2.40 10.61
N PHE A 50 -7.56 2.05 9.85
CA PHE A 50 -7.04 2.89 8.77
C PHE A 50 -8.13 3.23 7.74
N LYS A 51 -8.89 2.22 7.30
CA LYS A 51 -9.99 2.41 6.36
C LYS A 51 -11.08 3.32 6.91
N ALA A 52 -11.45 3.16 8.19
CA ALA A 52 -12.46 3.98 8.84
C ALA A 52 -12.01 5.45 8.98
N GLU A 53 -10.74 5.68 9.31
CA GLU A 53 -10.20 7.03 9.53
C GLU A 53 -9.89 7.78 8.23
N THR A 54 -9.48 7.07 7.17
CA THR A 54 -9.03 7.70 5.92
C THR A 54 -10.04 7.60 4.78
N GLY A 55 -10.99 6.66 4.86
CA GLY A 55 -11.88 6.30 3.75
C GLY A 55 -11.19 5.51 2.63
N ILE A 56 -9.89 5.20 2.76
CA ILE A 56 -9.12 4.47 1.75
C ILE A 56 -9.37 2.96 1.93
N ALA A 57 -9.84 2.31 0.87
CA ALA A 57 -10.00 0.86 0.85
C ALA A 57 -8.64 0.16 0.74
N TYR A 58 -8.52 -1.00 1.38
CA TYR A 58 -7.38 -1.90 1.23
C TYR A 58 -7.84 -3.24 0.67
N VAL A 59 -6.91 -4.00 0.11
CA VAL A 59 -7.11 -5.40 -0.29
C VAL A 59 -6.39 -6.33 0.67
N GLU A 60 -6.93 -7.52 0.88
CA GLU A 60 -6.34 -8.49 1.81
C GLU A 60 -6.17 -9.88 1.22
N PHE A 61 -5.22 -10.65 1.76
CA PHE A 61 -4.97 -12.03 1.37
C PHE A 61 -4.51 -12.87 2.57
N GLU A 62 -5.05 -14.08 2.70
CA GLU A 62 -4.63 -15.07 3.71
C GLU A 62 -3.83 -16.19 3.04
N VAL A 63 -2.60 -16.39 3.51
CA VAL A 63 -1.75 -17.48 3.02
C VAL A 63 -2.28 -18.82 3.51
N SER A 64 -2.45 -19.79 2.61
CA SER A 64 -2.85 -21.15 2.98
C SER A 64 -1.66 -22.09 3.21
N ASN A 65 -0.50 -21.80 2.62
CA ASN A 65 0.75 -22.52 2.84
C ASN A 65 1.98 -21.65 2.49
N ALA A 66 3.15 -22.00 3.03
CA ALA A 66 4.37 -21.21 2.87
C ALA A 66 4.77 -20.95 1.40
N SER A 67 4.51 -21.90 0.49
CA SER A 67 4.88 -21.74 -0.93
C SER A 67 4.12 -20.65 -1.67
N GLN A 68 3.00 -20.15 -1.12
CA GLN A 68 2.22 -19.08 -1.75
C GLN A 68 2.77 -17.68 -1.49
N ARG A 69 3.67 -17.49 -0.51
CA ARG A 69 4.09 -16.15 -0.06
C ARG A 69 4.72 -15.32 -1.17
N GLU A 70 5.77 -15.83 -1.80
CA GLU A 70 6.50 -15.10 -2.85
C GLU A 70 5.58 -14.74 -4.02
N GLN A 71 4.80 -15.71 -4.49
CA GLN A 71 3.88 -15.48 -5.60
C GLN A 71 2.80 -14.46 -5.25
N ALA A 72 2.24 -14.52 -4.04
CA ALA A 72 1.26 -13.56 -3.57
C ALA A 72 1.87 -12.16 -3.48
N LEU A 73 3.02 -12.01 -2.82
CA LEU A 73 3.70 -10.73 -2.69
C LEU A 73 4.02 -10.11 -4.06
N ARG A 74 4.59 -10.92 -4.97
CA ARG A 74 4.90 -10.49 -6.35
C ARG A 74 3.66 -9.98 -7.08
N ARG A 75 2.55 -10.72 -7.01
CA ARG A 75 1.30 -10.31 -7.65
C ARG A 75 0.80 -8.96 -7.12
N PHE A 76 0.81 -8.77 -5.80
CA PHE A 76 0.35 -7.51 -5.20
C PHE A 76 1.28 -6.33 -5.55
N ALA A 77 2.59 -6.58 -5.67
CA ALA A 77 3.54 -5.58 -6.14
C ALA A 77 3.32 -5.23 -7.63
N GLU A 78 3.08 -6.23 -8.49
CA GLU A 78 2.74 -6.05 -9.91
C GLU A 78 1.42 -5.30 -10.09
N ASP A 79 0.44 -5.54 -9.21
CA ASP A 79 -0.84 -4.82 -9.15
C ASP A 79 -0.69 -3.36 -8.65
N GLY A 80 0.53 -2.92 -8.32
CA GLY A 80 0.83 -1.54 -7.90
C GLY A 80 0.39 -1.22 -6.47
N ARG A 81 0.16 -2.25 -5.63
CA ARG A 81 -0.26 -2.03 -4.24
C ARG A 81 0.84 -1.36 -3.45
N ASN A 82 0.49 -0.28 -2.76
CA ASN A 82 1.45 0.51 -2.00
C ASN A 82 0.75 1.25 -0.83
N PRO A 83 1.12 0.99 0.44
CA PRO A 83 2.07 -0.03 0.88
C PRO A 83 1.50 -1.46 0.84
N ILE A 84 2.38 -2.46 0.87
CA ILE A 84 2.03 -3.87 1.14
C ILE A 84 2.50 -4.20 2.56
N VAL A 85 1.55 -4.45 3.47
CA VAL A 85 1.81 -4.81 4.86
C VAL A 85 1.73 -6.33 4.99
N MET A 86 2.80 -6.95 5.50
CA MET A 86 2.88 -8.39 5.70
C MET A 86 2.88 -8.69 7.19
N ALA A 87 1.87 -9.42 7.66
CA ALA A 87 1.78 -9.82 9.05
C ALA A 87 2.55 -11.12 9.25
N GLY A 88 3.79 -11.03 9.74
CA GLY A 88 4.57 -12.17 10.20
C GLY A 88 6.03 -12.09 9.78
N PHE A 89 6.91 -12.74 10.54
CA PHE A 89 8.35 -12.79 10.22
C PHE A 89 8.65 -13.68 9.00
N ALA A 90 7.86 -14.73 8.77
CA ALA A 90 8.12 -15.72 7.72
C ALA A 90 7.93 -15.19 6.28
N TRP A 91 7.63 -13.90 6.13
CA TRP A 91 7.65 -13.19 4.85
C TRP A 91 9.05 -12.77 4.41
N GLU A 92 10.06 -12.84 5.30
CA GLU A 92 11.45 -12.50 4.98
C GLU A 92 11.98 -13.27 3.75
N ASP A 93 11.66 -14.57 3.65
CA ASP A 93 12.10 -15.42 2.53
C ASP A 93 11.56 -14.96 1.15
N ALA A 94 10.55 -14.07 1.14
CA ALA A 94 9.90 -13.58 -0.07
C ALA A 94 10.34 -12.15 -0.48
N LEU A 95 11.21 -11.48 0.31
CA LEU A 95 11.74 -10.14 0.05
C LEU A 95 13.02 -10.17 -0.80
#